data_AF-A0A6M3LH61-F1
#
_entry.id   AF-A0A6M3LH61-F1
#
_cell.length_a   1.000
_cell.length_b   1.000
_cell.length_c   1.000
_cell.angle_alpha   90.00
_cell.angle_beta   90.00
_cell.angle_gamma   90.00
#
_symmetry.space_group_name_H-M   'P 1'
#
loop_
_entity.id
_entity.type
_entity.pdbx_description
1 polymer ?
#
loop_
_entity_poly.entity_id
_entity_poly.type
_entity_poly.pdbx_seq_one_letter_code
_entity_poly.pdbx_strand_id
1 'polypeptide(L)'
;MTDRHKKYISSRNFDPDKLERIWGLLGTGHTGDYKFRVIAPIYFNGQLVSYQGRDITEKQQAKYKGCREEKEVISHKHIFYGWDQVPSNTRTCIVVEGITGVWRLGPGALASFGVEYTLSQIRLLAQRFDRIWTLFDPDEAGDRAERFCNDLIVRGGEAEQLEISDKFDSGNMPQEMANRLMKETLK
;
A
#
# COMPACT_ATOMS: atom_id res chain seq x y z
N MET A 1 9.08 14.64 -9.11
CA MET A 1 9.88 14.62 -7.85
C MET A 1 11.24 15.33 -8.05
N THR A 2 11.90 15.85 -6.99
CA THR A 2 13.29 16.40 -7.11
C THR A 2 14.35 15.28 -7.09
N ASP A 3 15.57 15.57 -7.53
CA ASP A 3 16.69 14.60 -7.55
C ASP A 3 16.95 13.93 -6.20
N ARG A 4 16.81 14.67 -5.10
CA ARG A 4 16.95 14.12 -3.75
C ARG A 4 15.93 13.03 -3.45
N HIS A 5 14.68 13.22 -3.89
CA HIS A 5 13.62 12.23 -3.73
C HIS A 5 13.87 11.03 -4.63
N LYS A 6 14.24 11.27 -5.91
CA LYS A 6 14.56 10.21 -6.85
C LYS A 6 15.71 9.33 -6.35
N LYS A 7 16.78 9.94 -5.82
CA LYS A 7 17.92 9.22 -5.21
C LYS A 7 17.49 8.34 -4.04
N TYR A 8 16.61 8.83 -3.16
CA TYR A 8 16.06 8.03 -2.05
C TYR A 8 15.25 6.83 -2.54
N ILE A 9 14.39 7.05 -3.53
CA ILE A 9 13.57 5.99 -4.14
C ILE A 9 14.48 4.94 -4.82
N SER A 10 15.50 5.38 -5.56
CA SER A 10 16.48 4.49 -6.18
C SER A 10 17.33 3.72 -5.15
N SER A 11 17.73 4.34 -4.03
CA SER A 11 18.46 3.61 -2.97
C SER A 11 17.61 2.55 -2.28
N ARG A 12 16.27 2.63 -2.42
CA ARG A 12 15.30 1.62 -2.00
C ARG A 12 15.00 0.58 -3.10
N ASN A 13 15.81 0.54 -4.16
CA ASN A 13 15.66 -0.35 -5.32
C ASN A 13 14.32 -0.18 -6.04
N PHE A 14 13.82 1.05 -6.14
CA PHE A 14 12.66 1.39 -6.96
C PHE A 14 13.08 2.25 -8.16
N ASP A 15 12.31 2.17 -9.24
CA ASP A 15 12.41 3.09 -10.37
C ASP A 15 11.55 4.34 -10.07
N PRO A 16 12.17 5.51 -9.83
CA PRO A 16 11.43 6.72 -9.46
C PRO A 16 10.51 7.23 -10.57
N ASP A 17 10.90 7.10 -11.83
CA ASP A 17 10.10 7.60 -12.96
C ASP A 17 8.90 6.69 -13.18
N LYS A 18 9.06 5.38 -13.01
CA LYS A 18 7.94 4.43 -12.98
C LYS A 18 6.96 4.76 -11.86
N LEU A 19 7.45 5.03 -10.64
CA LEU A 19 6.56 5.33 -9.53
C LEU A 19 5.86 6.69 -9.69
N GLU A 20 6.54 7.71 -10.19
CA GLU A 20 5.93 9.01 -10.52
C GLU A 20 4.81 8.83 -11.54
N ARG A 21 5.04 8.04 -12.59
CA ARG A 21 4.04 7.79 -13.65
C ARG A 21 2.84 6.97 -13.19
N ILE A 22 3.05 5.87 -12.45
CA ILE A 22 1.98 4.94 -12.08
C ILE A 22 1.19 5.46 -10.88
N TRP A 23 1.88 6.03 -9.89
CA TRP A 23 1.30 6.37 -8.60
C TRP A 23 1.16 7.87 -8.35
N GLY A 24 1.64 8.71 -9.29
CA GLY A 24 1.56 10.16 -9.14
C GLY A 24 2.40 10.70 -7.99
N LEU A 25 3.54 10.05 -7.66
CA LEU A 25 4.36 10.45 -6.52
C LEU A 25 4.92 11.87 -6.68
N LEU A 26 4.78 12.68 -5.62
CA LEU A 26 5.26 14.07 -5.58
C LEU A 26 6.38 14.22 -4.56
N GLY A 27 7.24 15.23 -4.75
CA GLY A 27 8.30 15.58 -3.79
C GLY A 27 7.99 16.89 -3.09
N THR A 28 8.30 16.99 -1.80
CA THR A 28 8.10 18.21 -1.01
C THR A 28 9.41 18.96 -0.78
N GLY A 29 9.30 20.26 -0.45
CA GLY A 29 10.43 21.11 -0.12
C GLY A 29 11.03 20.85 1.27
N HIS A 30 11.83 21.80 1.75
CA HIS A 30 12.47 21.76 3.06
C HIS A 30 11.66 22.46 4.18
N THR A 31 10.52 23.05 3.82
CA THR A 31 9.62 23.78 4.72
C THR A 31 8.22 23.14 4.77
N GLY A 32 7.43 23.53 5.76
CA GLY A 32 6.05 23.06 5.96
C GLY A 32 5.94 21.71 6.68
N ASP A 33 4.69 21.31 6.95
CA ASP A 33 4.36 20.14 7.77
C ASP A 33 4.83 18.81 7.17
N TYR A 34 5.01 18.75 5.85
CA TYR A 34 5.40 17.55 5.11
C TYR A 34 6.81 17.66 4.52
N LYS A 35 7.65 18.56 5.02
CA LYS A 35 9.01 18.76 4.54
C LYS A 35 9.78 17.44 4.38
N PHE A 36 10.57 17.34 3.32
CA PHE A 36 11.43 16.20 2.99
C PHE A 36 10.69 14.85 2.91
N ARG A 37 9.52 14.85 2.28
CA ARG A 37 8.74 13.64 2.01
C ARG A 37 8.43 13.44 0.55
N VAL A 38 8.44 12.18 0.13
CA VAL A 38 7.68 11.74 -1.05
C VAL A 38 6.22 11.63 -0.65
N ILE A 39 5.34 12.32 -1.35
CA ILE A 39 3.89 12.28 -1.15
C ILE A 39 3.29 11.27 -2.12
N ALA A 40 2.60 10.29 -1.56
CA ALA A 40 1.73 9.36 -2.26
C ALA A 40 0.29 9.88 -2.21
N PRO A 41 -0.27 10.39 -3.32
CA PRO A 41 -1.67 10.77 -3.37
C PRO A 41 -2.57 9.53 -3.23
N ILE A 42 -3.66 9.65 -2.48
CA ILE A 42 -4.62 8.57 -2.28
C ILE A 42 -5.88 8.91 -3.07
N TYR A 43 -6.13 8.12 -4.11
CA TYR A 43 -7.32 8.22 -4.92
C TYR A 43 -8.34 7.16 -4.54
N PHE A 44 -9.61 7.53 -4.58
CA PHE A 44 -10.73 6.63 -4.40
C PHE A 44 -11.83 6.99 -5.39
N ASN A 45 -12.16 6.07 -6.30
CA ASN A 45 -13.14 6.24 -7.38
C ASN A 45 -12.85 7.48 -8.26
N GLY A 46 -11.58 7.68 -8.61
CA GLY A 46 -11.10 8.75 -9.48
C GLY A 46 -10.90 10.10 -8.79
N GLN A 47 -11.26 10.21 -7.50
CA GLN A 47 -11.12 11.45 -6.73
C GLN A 47 -9.90 11.39 -5.80
N LEU A 48 -9.11 12.46 -5.77
CA LEU A 48 -8.08 12.65 -4.74
C LEU A 48 -8.74 12.92 -3.39
N VAL A 49 -8.59 12.00 -2.43
CA VAL A 49 -9.30 12.07 -1.14
C VAL A 49 -8.37 12.28 0.05
N SER A 50 -7.11 11.86 -0.06
CA SER A 50 -6.09 12.00 0.97
C SER A 50 -4.69 11.86 0.37
N TYR A 51 -3.65 11.82 1.21
CA TYR A 51 -2.29 11.52 0.83
C TYR A 51 -1.48 10.99 2.02
N GLN A 52 -0.38 10.29 1.77
CA GLN A 52 0.58 9.89 2.79
C GLN A 52 2.01 10.22 2.36
N GLY A 53 2.78 10.83 3.27
CA GLY A 53 4.16 11.23 3.03
C GLY A 53 5.17 10.29 3.67
N ARG A 54 6.11 9.75 2.87
CA ARG A 54 7.27 9.00 3.34
C ARG A 54 8.49 9.91 3.51
N ASP A 55 9.08 9.93 4.69
CA ASP A 55 10.33 10.68 4.96
C ASP A 55 11.48 10.13 4.12
N ILE A 56 12.16 11.03 3.39
CA ILE A 56 13.34 10.68 2.57
C ILE A 56 14.66 10.88 3.33
N THR A 57 14.60 11.47 4.53
CA THR A 57 15.79 11.74 5.35
C THR A 57 16.12 10.60 6.30
N GLU A 58 15.13 9.76 6.60
CA GLU A 58 15.18 8.68 7.59
C GLU A 58 15.54 9.17 8.99
N LYS A 59 15.31 10.46 9.26
CA LYS A 59 15.67 11.15 10.50
C LYS A 59 14.45 11.78 11.17
N GLN A 60 13.30 11.82 10.51
CA GLN A 60 12.09 12.33 11.13
C GLN A 60 11.50 11.30 12.09
N GLN A 61 10.89 11.80 13.18
CA GLN A 61 10.25 10.97 14.20
C GLN A 61 9.24 9.97 13.60
N ALA A 62 8.43 10.41 12.64
CA ALA A 62 7.49 9.55 11.94
C ALA A 62 8.00 9.21 10.53
N LYS A 63 8.21 7.91 10.24
CA LYS A 63 8.59 7.45 8.89
C LYS A 63 7.51 7.80 7.85
N TYR A 64 6.25 7.60 8.22
CA TYR A 64 5.08 7.95 7.41
C TYR A 64 4.27 9.05 8.11
N LYS A 65 3.71 9.97 7.32
CA LYS A 65 2.82 11.04 7.81
C LYS A 65 1.61 11.14 6.88
N GLY A 66 0.42 10.76 7.35
CA GLY A 66 -0.83 10.90 6.61
C GLY A 66 -1.27 12.35 6.47
N CYS A 67 -2.25 12.60 5.59
CA CYS A 67 -3.05 13.83 5.59
C CYS A 67 -3.64 14.05 7.00
N ARG A 68 -3.81 15.31 7.38
CA ARG A 68 -4.52 15.65 8.62
C ARG A 68 -5.99 15.29 8.45
N GLU A 69 -6.59 14.65 9.46
CA GLU A 69 -7.94 14.10 9.40
C GLU A 69 -8.97 15.16 8.96
N GLU A 70 -8.86 16.38 9.47
CA GLU A 70 -9.74 17.51 9.12
C GLU A 70 -9.55 18.03 7.69
N LYS A 71 -8.56 17.52 6.95
CA LYS A 71 -8.28 17.84 5.54
C LYS A 71 -8.52 16.65 4.61
N GLU A 72 -8.95 15.51 5.13
CA GLU A 72 -9.31 14.36 4.31
C GLU A 72 -10.73 14.54 3.77
N VAL A 73 -10.93 14.22 2.49
CA VAL A 73 -12.30 14.07 1.94
C VAL A 73 -12.89 12.75 2.41
N ILE A 74 -12.05 11.71 2.44
CA ILE A 74 -12.36 10.38 3.00
C ILE A 74 -11.16 9.97 3.83
N SER A 75 -11.40 9.52 5.06
CA SER A 75 -10.31 9.05 5.91
C SER A 75 -9.57 7.90 5.24
N HIS A 76 -8.25 8.05 5.04
CA HIS A 76 -7.42 7.00 4.46
C HIS A 76 -7.49 5.68 5.24
N LYS A 77 -7.80 5.72 6.55
CA LYS A 77 -7.98 4.54 7.41
C LYS A 77 -9.21 3.69 7.07
N HIS A 78 -10.13 4.20 6.26
CA HIS A 78 -11.34 3.48 5.84
C HIS A 78 -11.31 3.01 4.39
N ILE A 79 -10.22 3.29 3.67
CA ILE A 79 -10.01 2.94 2.27
C ILE A 79 -8.64 2.27 2.10
N PHE A 80 -8.27 1.99 0.85
CA PHE A 80 -6.98 1.41 0.50
C PHE A 80 -6.20 2.32 -0.43
N TYR A 81 -4.88 2.41 -0.20
CA TYR A 81 -3.99 2.91 -1.24
C TYR A 81 -3.95 1.90 -2.39
N GLY A 82 -3.98 2.39 -3.62
CA GLY A 82 -3.94 1.54 -4.82
C GLY A 82 -5.31 1.08 -5.34
N TRP A 83 -6.40 1.48 -4.68
CA TRP A 83 -7.77 1.10 -5.03
C TRP A 83 -8.09 1.34 -6.52
N ASP A 84 -7.76 2.52 -7.04
CA ASP A 84 -8.06 2.89 -8.42
C ASP A 84 -7.09 2.27 -9.43
N GLN A 85 -5.95 1.75 -8.97
CA GLN A 85 -4.94 1.11 -9.83
C GLN A 85 -5.21 -0.39 -10.02
N VAL A 86 -6.16 -0.98 -9.29
CA VAL A 86 -6.54 -2.38 -9.53
C VAL A 86 -7.34 -2.48 -10.85
N PRO A 87 -6.91 -3.31 -11.82
CA PRO A 87 -7.62 -3.44 -13.10
C PRO A 87 -9.10 -3.78 -12.92
N SER A 88 -9.97 -3.17 -13.73
CA SER A 88 -11.43 -3.34 -13.59
C SER A 88 -11.92 -4.77 -13.92
N ASN A 89 -11.10 -5.53 -14.65
CA ASN A 89 -11.40 -6.91 -15.04
C ASN A 89 -10.86 -7.94 -14.04
N THR A 90 -10.23 -7.54 -12.93
CA THR A 90 -9.81 -8.47 -11.88
C THR A 90 -10.73 -8.41 -10.67
N ARG A 91 -11.01 -9.59 -10.12
CA ARG A 91 -11.69 -9.78 -8.83
C ARG A 91 -10.76 -10.38 -7.79
N THR A 92 -9.45 -10.26 -8.02
CA THR A 92 -8.40 -10.69 -7.08
C THR A 92 -7.48 -9.53 -6.72
N CYS A 93 -7.04 -9.46 -5.46
CA CYS A 93 -6.05 -8.48 -5.02
C CYS A 93 -5.08 -9.05 -3.97
N ILE A 94 -3.95 -8.36 -3.76
CA ILE A 94 -3.07 -8.58 -2.60
C ILE A 94 -3.18 -7.38 -1.65
N VAL A 95 -3.34 -7.61 -0.35
CA VAL A 95 -3.36 -6.58 0.69
C VAL A 95 -2.05 -6.63 1.47
N VAL A 96 -1.39 -5.47 1.59
CA VAL A 96 -0.16 -5.24 2.37
C VAL A 96 -0.39 -4.13 3.39
N GLU A 97 0.53 -3.95 4.33
CA GLU A 97 0.38 -2.91 5.37
C GLU A 97 0.70 -1.49 4.85
N GLY A 98 1.78 -1.38 4.07
CA GLY A 98 2.38 -0.11 3.69
C GLY A 98 2.33 0.21 2.21
N ILE A 99 2.27 1.51 1.89
CA ILE A 99 2.27 2.02 0.51
C ILE A 99 3.50 1.56 -0.30
N THR A 100 4.64 1.34 0.35
CA THR A 100 5.85 0.84 -0.32
C THR A 100 5.72 -0.60 -0.79
N GLY A 101 4.91 -1.42 -0.11
CA GLY A 101 4.57 -2.77 -0.58
C GLY A 101 3.75 -2.73 -1.85
N VAL A 102 2.81 -1.79 -1.94
CA VAL A 102 2.04 -1.54 -3.18
C VAL A 102 2.96 -1.04 -4.30
N TRP A 103 3.95 -0.19 -4.02
CA TRP A 103 4.92 0.22 -5.03
C TRP A 103 5.77 -0.94 -5.56
N ARG A 104 6.08 -1.90 -4.69
CA ARG A 104 6.88 -3.09 -5.01
C ARG A 104 6.09 -4.10 -5.83
N LEU A 105 4.85 -4.40 -5.42
CA LEU A 105 3.96 -5.36 -6.07
C LEU A 105 3.33 -4.79 -7.35
N GLY A 106 2.96 -3.53 -7.35
CA GLY A 106 2.32 -2.87 -8.50
C GLY A 106 0.79 -2.90 -8.47
N PRO A 107 0.15 -2.51 -9.59
CA PRO A 107 -1.30 -2.59 -9.80
C PRO A 107 -1.89 -3.96 -9.42
N GLY A 108 -2.96 -3.97 -8.62
CA GLY A 108 -3.54 -5.19 -8.03
C GLY A 108 -3.16 -5.41 -6.56
N ALA A 109 -2.20 -4.65 -6.04
CA ALA A 109 -1.90 -4.58 -4.61
C ALA A 109 -2.57 -3.37 -3.93
N LEU A 110 -2.94 -3.53 -2.66
CA LEU A 110 -3.65 -2.56 -1.84
C LEU A 110 -2.94 -2.37 -0.49
N ALA A 111 -2.87 -1.15 0.05
CA ALA A 111 -2.33 -0.92 1.40
C ALA A 111 -3.41 -0.50 2.41
N SER A 112 -3.42 -1.13 3.59
CA SER A 112 -4.32 -0.81 4.71
C SER A 112 -3.90 0.43 5.53
N PHE A 113 -2.70 0.97 5.28
CA PHE A 113 -2.09 2.09 6.00
C PHE A 113 -1.72 1.77 7.45
N GLY A 114 -1.21 0.56 7.67
CA GLY A 114 -0.66 0.10 8.94
C GLY A 114 -1.20 -1.26 9.35
N VAL A 115 -0.91 -1.58 10.60
CA VAL A 115 -1.15 -2.87 11.26
C VAL A 115 -2.64 -3.19 11.45
N GLU A 116 -3.41 -2.21 11.92
CA GLU A 116 -4.84 -2.38 12.18
C GLU A 116 -5.66 -2.12 10.92
N TYR A 117 -6.70 -2.92 10.71
CA TYR A 117 -7.68 -2.74 9.65
C TYR A 117 -9.04 -2.36 10.22
N THR A 118 -9.89 -1.77 9.39
CA THR A 118 -11.25 -1.35 9.79
C THR A 118 -12.33 -2.22 9.14
N LEU A 119 -13.50 -2.30 9.77
CA LEU A 119 -14.66 -2.96 9.16
C LEU A 119 -15.06 -2.33 7.82
N SER A 120 -14.82 -1.03 7.63
CA SER A 120 -15.01 -0.35 6.34
C SER A 120 -14.10 -0.93 5.26
N GLN A 121 -12.83 -1.19 5.58
CA GLN A 121 -11.88 -1.83 4.67
C GLN A 121 -12.32 -3.26 4.31
N ILE A 122 -12.73 -4.07 5.28
CA ILE A 122 -13.27 -5.42 5.03
C ILE A 122 -14.49 -5.38 4.11
N ARG A 123 -15.43 -4.45 4.33
CA ARG A 123 -16.62 -4.27 3.49
C ARG A 123 -16.25 -3.89 2.06
N LEU A 124 -15.30 -2.98 1.88
CA LEU A 124 -14.84 -2.57 0.55
C LEU A 124 -14.25 -3.76 -0.22
N LEU A 125 -13.40 -4.56 0.44
CA LEU A 125 -12.81 -5.74 -0.19
C LEU A 125 -13.89 -6.75 -0.59
N ALA A 126 -14.80 -7.11 0.32
CA ALA A 126 -15.86 -8.07 0.06
C ALA A 126 -16.84 -7.62 -1.05
N GLN A 127 -16.98 -6.32 -1.29
CA GLN A 127 -17.81 -5.80 -2.37
C GLN A 127 -17.16 -5.93 -3.76
N ARG A 128 -15.82 -5.85 -3.81
CA ARG A 128 -15.08 -5.74 -5.08
C ARG A 128 -14.39 -7.03 -5.50
N PHE A 129 -13.89 -7.80 -4.55
CA PHE A 129 -13.01 -8.94 -4.79
C PHE A 129 -13.65 -10.24 -4.32
N ASP A 130 -13.43 -11.30 -5.10
CA ASP A 130 -13.84 -12.65 -4.76
C ASP A 130 -12.71 -13.38 -4.03
N ARG A 131 -11.45 -13.09 -4.40
CA ARG A 131 -10.25 -13.66 -3.78
C ARG A 131 -9.29 -12.58 -3.29
N ILE A 132 -8.89 -12.67 -2.04
CA ILE A 132 -7.97 -11.72 -1.41
C ILE A 132 -6.77 -12.47 -0.88
N TRP A 133 -5.59 -12.02 -1.25
CA TRP A 133 -4.34 -12.47 -0.64
C TRP A 133 -3.88 -11.43 0.37
N THR A 134 -3.38 -11.84 1.52
CA THR A 134 -2.69 -10.95 2.45
C THR A 134 -1.20 -11.21 2.44
N LEU A 135 -0.42 -10.14 2.58
CA LEU A 135 1.03 -10.20 2.68
C LEU A 135 1.46 -9.21 3.76
N PHE A 136 1.15 -9.57 5.01
CA PHE A 136 1.55 -8.84 6.20
C PHE A 136 2.97 -9.20 6.63
N ASP A 137 3.64 -8.25 7.29
CA ASP A 137 5.06 -8.38 7.63
C ASP A 137 5.24 -9.36 8.81
N PRO A 138 6.30 -10.21 8.79
CA PRO A 138 6.38 -11.43 9.63
C PRO A 138 6.31 -11.20 11.14
N ASP A 139 6.84 -10.07 11.61
CA ASP A 139 7.04 -9.78 13.03
C ASP A 139 5.73 -9.73 13.83
N GLU A 140 4.59 -9.58 13.15
CA GLU A 140 3.27 -9.43 13.80
C GLU A 140 2.11 -10.05 12.96
N ALA A 141 2.42 -10.92 11.98
CA ALA A 141 1.47 -11.36 10.96
C ALA A 141 0.45 -12.41 11.43
N GLY A 142 0.83 -13.37 12.27
CA GLY A 142 0.07 -14.63 12.47
C GLY A 142 -1.41 -14.44 12.80
N ASP A 143 -1.72 -14.03 14.03
CA ASP A 143 -3.10 -13.88 14.50
C ASP A 143 -3.88 -12.81 13.72
N ARG A 144 -3.20 -11.77 13.20
CA ARG A 144 -3.85 -10.68 12.49
C ARG A 144 -4.26 -11.06 11.08
N ALA A 145 -3.37 -11.70 10.35
CA ALA A 145 -3.65 -12.23 9.02
C ALA A 145 -4.82 -13.22 9.11
N GLU A 146 -4.78 -14.12 10.10
CA GLU A 146 -5.86 -15.07 10.34
C GLU A 146 -7.20 -14.35 10.62
N ARG A 147 -7.22 -13.37 11.54
CA ARG A 147 -8.44 -12.59 11.81
C ARG A 147 -8.95 -11.87 10.58
N PHE A 148 -8.07 -11.23 9.81
CA PHE A 148 -8.43 -10.49 8.59
C PHE A 148 -9.03 -11.42 7.54
N CYS A 149 -8.40 -12.58 7.30
CA CYS A 149 -8.90 -13.58 6.37
C CYS A 149 -10.25 -14.13 6.81
N ASN A 150 -10.41 -14.45 8.10
CA ASN A 150 -11.67 -14.93 8.65
C ASN A 150 -12.81 -13.92 8.48
N ASP A 151 -12.54 -12.64 8.72
CA ASP A 151 -13.51 -11.55 8.52
C ASP A 151 -13.99 -11.41 7.08
N LEU A 152 -13.15 -11.75 6.10
CA LEU A 152 -13.50 -11.80 4.67
C LEU A 152 -14.24 -13.09 4.31
N ILE A 153 -13.80 -14.23 4.82
CA ILE A 153 -14.39 -15.55 4.56
C ILE A 153 -15.83 -15.62 5.05
N VAL A 154 -16.11 -15.08 6.25
CA VAL A 154 -17.47 -15.00 6.80
C VAL A 154 -18.42 -14.17 5.91
N ARG A 155 -17.88 -13.34 5.01
CA ARG A 155 -18.63 -12.53 4.05
C ARG A 155 -18.78 -13.18 2.68
N GLY A 156 -18.33 -14.43 2.53
CA GLY A 156 -18.45 -15.22 1.30
C GLY A 156 -17.31 -15.04 0.31
N GLY A 157 -16.20 -14.41 0.71
CA GLY A 157 -14.97 -14.32 -0.10
C GLY A 157 -13.98 -15.43 0.20
N GLU A 158 -12.98 -15.59 -0.67
CA GLU A 158 -11.79 -16.39 -0.41
C GLU A 158 -10.67 -15.49 0.10
N ALA A 159 -10.02 -15.84 1.21
CA ALA A 159 -8.91 -15.08 1.75
C ALA A 159 -7.79 -15.97 2.28
N GLU A 160 -6.55 -15.67 1.91
CA GLU A 160 -5.38 -16.49 2.26
C GLU A 160 -4.13 -15.61 2.48
N GLN A 161 -3.35 -15.94 3.52
CA GLN A 161 -2.08 -15.28 3.81
C GLN A 161 -0.95 -15.91 3.00
N LEU A 162 -0.19 -15.06 2.32
CA LEU A 162 1.04 -15.44 1.63
C LEU A 162 2.20 -15.47 2.62
N GLU A 163 3.04 -16.49 2.49
CA GLU A 163 4.28 -16.60 3.24
C GLU A 163 5.46 -16.19 2.37
N ILE A 164 6.30 -15.31 2.91
CA ILE A 164 7.59 -14.94 2.33
C ILE A 164 8.68 -15.15 3.38
N SER A 165 9.93 -15.26 2.94
CA SER A 165 11.05 -15.40 3.88
C SER A 165 11.10 -14.22 4.85
N ASP A 166 11.32 -14.52 6.13
CA ASP A 166 11.48 -13.55 7.24
C ASP A 166 12.56 -12.48 7.03
N LYS A 167 13.38 -12.63 5.99
CA LYS A 167 14.38 -11.64 5.58
C LYS A 167 13.78 -10.44 4.87
N PHE A 168 12.54 -10.53 4.42
CA PHE A 168 11.90 -9.53 3.57
C PHE A 168 10.57 -9.05 4.15
N ASP A 169 10.28 -7.78 3.88
CA ASP A 169 8.97 -7.15 4.07
C ASP A 169 8.36 -6.84 2.69
N SER A 170 7.07 -6.51 2.68
CA SER A 170 6.34 -6.19 1.44
C SER A 170 7.01 -5.07 0.61
N GLY A 171 7.66 -4.10 1.26
CA GLY A 171 8.30 -2.94 0.64
C GLY A 171 9.80 -3.08 0.35
N ASN A 172 10.45 -4.17 0.75
CA ASN A 172 11.89 -4.38 0.62
C ASN A 172 12.27 -5.66 -0.14
N MET A 173 11.31 -6.55 -0.41
CA MET A 173 11.57 -7.77 -1.16
C MET A 173 12.15 -7.52 -2.57
N PRO A 174 12.90 -8.48 -3.14
CA PRO A 174 13.39 -8.38 -4.51
C PRO A 174 12.25 -8.21 -5.52
N GLN A 175 12.45 -7.37 -6.54
CA GLN A 175 11.42 -7.11 -7.55
C GLN A 175 10.99 -8.38 -8.29
N GLU A 176 11.90 -9.33 -8.51
CA GLU A 176 11.60 -10.63 -9.13
C GLU A 176 10.64 -11.48 -8.28
N MET A 177 10.77 -11.41 -6.96
CA MET A 177 9.87 -12.10 -6.04
C MET A 177 8.48 -11.48 -6.10
N ALA A 178 8.39 -10.15 -6.03
CA ALA A 178 7.13 -9.42 -6.16
C ALA A 178 6.41 -9.74 -7.48
N ASN A 179 7.13 -9.73 -8.60
CA ASN A 179 6.56 -10.05 -9.92
C ASN A 179 6.02 -11.49 -9.98
N ARG A 180 6.69 -12.45 -9.33
CA ARG A 180 6.24 -13.84 -9.25
C ARG A 180 4.99 -13.98 -8.41
N LEU A 181 4.95 -13.37 -7.22
CA LEU A 181 3.76 -13.36 -6.36
C LEU A 181 2.54 -12.80 -7.12
N MET A 182 2.70 -11.66 -7.79
CA MET A 182 1.61 -11.06 -8.58
C MET A 182 1.15 -11.96 -9.74
N LYS A 183 2.08 -12.65 -10.41
CA LYS A 183 1.75 -13.59 -11.49
C LYS A 183 1.04 -14.85 -11.00
N GLU A 184 1.35 -15.31 -9.80
CA GLU A 184 0.74 -16.51 -9.22
C GLU A 184 -0.65 -16.21 -8.64
N THR A 185 -0.84 -15.03 -8.07
CA THR A 185 -2.05 -14.63 -7.35
C THR A 185 -3.12 -13.99 -8.22
N LEU A 186 -2.77 -13.13 -9.18
CA LEU A 186 -3.73 -12.40 -10.01
C LEU A 186 -4.18 -13.17 -11.26
N LYS A 187 -4.14 -14.50 -11.22
CA LYS A 187 -4.67 -15.34 -12.31
C LYS A 187 -6.19 -15.37 -12.34
#